data_AF-A0A1B7W645-F1
#
_entry.id   AF-A0A1B7W645-F1
#
_cell.length_a   1.000
_cell.length_b   1.000
_cell.length_c   1.000
_cell.angle_alpha   90.00
_cell.angle_beta   90.00
_cell.angle_gamma   90.00
#
_symmetry.space_group_name_H-M   'P 1'
#
loop_
_entity.id
_entity.type
_entity.pdbx_description
1 polymer ?
#
loop_
_entity_poly.entity_id
_entity_poly.type
_entity_poly.pdbx_seq_one_letter_code
_entity_poly.pdbx_strand_id
1 'polypeptide(L)'
;NHFELSLKLINTITSRETAKYQHLTKEEVLKKLNDCIVNPTKYQINTDAFVLLSGNLKHNKIVELFNKLNLDLNDELLKNEELKNEIGLNQNTISRIEKDILYNKINDLVERRNQIAHGSEEVDDILSISELEPYIQFLEKYCQAIFQTLFEELIKQESIHIFQKIENVINTYGNKVLAFELENYTIKVGDMLIVETKEGRFYKKPILTIELDKTEYRELTIIEKTSIGVSVEPKIKNNQTFYIIKK
;
A
#
# COMPACT_ATOMS: atom_id res chain seq x y z
N ASN A 1 -7.16 -1.86 -15.73
CA ASN A 1 -7.29 -1.82 -17.21
C ASN A 1 -5.90 -1.92 -17.86
N HIS A 2 -5.34 -3.13 -18.00
CA HIS A 2 -3.98 -3.34 -18.54
C HIS A 2 -3.91 -3.17 -20.07
N PHE A 3 -4.98 -3.54 -20.77
CA PHE A 3 -5.08 -3.48 -22.23
C PHE A 3 -5.00 -2.05 -22.76
N GLU A 4 -5.90 -1.15 -22.34
CA GLU A 4 -5.92 0.24 -22.82
C GLU A 4 -4.62 1.00 -22.48
N LEU A 5 -4.08 0.76 -21.29
CA LEU A 5 -2.82 1.40 -20.87
C LEU A 5 -1.65 0.89 -21.71
N SER A 6 -1.59 -0.40 -22.03
CA SER A 6 -0.54 -0.96 -22.88
C SER A 6 -0.62 -0.42 -24.31
N LEU A 7 -1.83 -0.22 -24.85
CA LEU A 7 -2.00 0.43 -26.16
C LEU A 7 -1.50 1.88 -26.15
N LYS A 8 -1.78 2.63 -25.07
CA LYS A 8 -1.22 3.99 -24.89
C LYS A 8 0.31 3.96 -24.85
N LEU A 9 0.91 3.00 -24.14
CA LEU A 9 2.37 2.83 -24.08
C LEU A 9 2.96 2.58 -25.48
N ILE A 10 2.34 1.70 -26.27
CA ILE A 10 2.78 1.40 -27.65
C ILE A 10 2.75 2.67 -28.50
N ASN A 11 1.71 3.47 -28.40
CA ASN A 11 1.62 4.73 -29.13
C ASN A 11 2.74 5.69 -28.73
N THR A 12 3.03 5.83 -27.43
CA THR A 12 4.12 6.69 -26.92
C THR A 12 5.52 6.19 -27.34
N ILE A 13 5.74 4.88 -27.36
CA ILE A 13 7.00 4.30 -27.87
C ILE A 13 7.14 4.59 -29.37
N THR A 14 6.05 4.44 -30.12
CA THR A 14 6.04 4.57 -31.58
C THR A 14 6.20 6.03 -32.03
N SER A 15 5.66 6.99 -31.27
CA SER A 15 5.85 8.43 -31.55
C SER A 15 7.30 8.89 -31.31
N ARG A 16 8.13 8.09 -30.61
CA ARG A 16 9.54 8.40 -30.23
C ARG A 16 9.72 9.73 -29.52
N GLU A 17 8.65 10.26 -28.92
CA GLU A 17 8.63 11.60 -28.31
C GLU A 17 9.44 11.66 -27.00
N THR A 18 9.82 10.53 -26.41
CA THR A 18 10.48 10.51 -25.11
C THR A 18 11.61 9.49 -25.03
N ALA A 19 12.79 9.93 -24.56
CA ALA A 19 13.91 9.04 -24.27
C ALA A 19 13.61 8.03 -23.14
N LYS A 20 12.59 8.33 -22.32
CA LYS A 20 12.17 7.56 -21.14
C LYS A 20 11.83 6.09 -21.43
N TYR A 21 11.35 5.77 -22.63
CA TYR A 21 10.89 4.42 -22.97
C TYR A 21 11.76 3.74 -24.04
N GLN A 22 12.99 4.20 -24.25
CA GLN A 22 13.91 3.61 -25.23
C GLN A 22 14.30 2.16 -24.93
N HIS A 23 14.17 1.73 -23.67
CA HIS A 23 14.40 0.35 -23.26
C HIS A 23 13.28 -0.61 -23.64
N LEU A 24 12.17 -0.13 -24.22
CA LEU A 24 11.01 -0.94 -24.57
C LEU A 24 10.76 -0.95 -26.07
N THR A 25 10.43 -2.13 -26.59
CA THR A 25 9.90 -2.30 -27.94
C THR A 25 8.39 -2.53 -27.93
N LYS A 26 7.71 -2.17 -29.02
CA LYS A 26 6.27 -2.43 -29.16
C LYS A 26 5.96 -3.94 -29.14
N GLU A 27 6.86 -4.75 -29.70
CA GLU A 27 6.77 -6.21 -29.73
C GLU A 27 6.80 -6.79 -28.31
N GLU A 28 7.66 -6.29 -27.42
CA GLU A 28 7.70 -6.72 -26.02
C GLU A 28 6.41 -6.36 -25.27
N VAL A 29 5.89 -5.15 -25.49
CA VAL A 29 4.65 -4.71 -24.83
C VAL A 29 3.46 -5.55 -25.29
N LEU A 30 3.37 -5.87 -26.59
CA LEU A 30 2.35 -6.75 -27.17
C LEU A 30 2.48 -8.18 -26.67
N LYS A 31 3.71 -8.72 -26.59
CA LYS A 31 3.96 -10.06 -26.07
C LYS A 31 3.45 -10.20 -24.64
N LYS A 32 3.84 -9.28 -23.75
CA LYS A 32 3.36 -9.25 -22.35
C LYS A 32 1.83 -9.16 -22.27
N LEU A 33 1.22 -8.33 -23.12
CA LEU A 33 -0.24 -8.20 -23.18
C LEU A 33 -0.94 -9.49 -23.61
N ASN A 34 -0.42 -10.15 -24.64
CA ASN A 34 -0.95 -11.43 -25.11
C ASN A 34 -0.75 -12.54 -24.05
N ASP A 35 0.40 -12.56 -23.39
CA ASP A 35 0.70 -13.55 -22.34
C ASP A 35 -0.28 -13.44 -21.15
N CYS A 36 -0.74 -12.24 -20.80
CA CYS A 36 -1.80 -12.05 -19.79
C CYS A 36 -3.13 -12.74 -20.17
N ILE A 37 -3.42 -12.85 -21.47
CA ILE A 37 -4.68 -13.43 -21.97
C ILE A 37 -4.55 -14.94 -22.13
N VAL A 38 -3.43 -15.39 -22.71
CA VAL A 38 -3.22 -16.81 -23.07
C VAL A 38 -2.67 -17.63 -21.90
N ASN A 39 -1.89 -17.02 -21.00
CA ASN A 39 -1.21 -17.69 -19.89
C ASN A 39 -1.47 -16.99 -18.53
N PRO A 40 -2.71 -17.00 -18.03
CA PRO A 40 -3.12 -16.21 -16.86
C PRO A 40 -2.44 -16.63 -15.53
N THR A 41 -1.75 -17.76 -15.48
CA THR A 41 -1.01 -18.22 -14.29
C THR A 41 0.47 -17.82 -14.30
N LYS A 42 1.01 -17.41 -15.46
CA LYS A 42 2.43 -17.07 -15.61
C LYS A 42 2.58 -15.98 -16.68
N TYR A 43 2.30 -14.75 -16.27
CA TYR A 43 2.39 -13.57 -17.13
C TYR A 43 3.22 -12.47 -16.47
N GLN A 44 3.56 -11.45 -17.26
CA GLN A 44 4.14 -10.21 -16.79
C GLN A 44 3.30 -9.05 -17.29
N ILE A 45 2.99 -8.11 -16.39
CA ILE A 45 2.31 -6.89 -16.78
C ILE A 45 3.29 -5.88 -17.37
N ASN A 46 2.76 -4.99 -18.19
CA ASN A 46 3.49 -3.83 -18.71
C ASN A 46 3.48 -2.74 -17.63
N THR A 47 4.39 -2.82 -16.65
CA THR A 47 4.45 -1.89 -15.52
C THR A 47 4.54 -0.43 -15.96
N ASP A 48 5.35 -0.15 -16.99
CA ASP A 48 5.51 1.19 -17.56
C ASP A 48 4.19 1.79 -18.07
N ALA A 49 3.24 0.94 -18.50
CA ALA A 49 1.92 1.37 -18.96
C ALA A 49 1.09 2.03 -17.86
N PHE A 50 1.32 1.64 -16.59
CA PHE A 50 0.60 2.18 -15.43
C PHE A 50 1.18 3.51 -14.94
N VAL A 51 2.43 3.80 -15.31
CA VAL A 51 3.17 5.02 -14.95
C VAL A 51 3.48 5.88 -16.17
N LEU A 52 2.65 5.77 -17.22
CA LEU A 52 2.56 6.70 -18.34
C LEU A 52 2.05 8.06 -17.88
N LEU A 53 2.84 8.72 -17.05
CA LEU A 53 2.64 10.12 -16.71
C LEU A 53 3.61 10.93 -17.54
N SER A 54 3.04 11.87 -18.29
CA SER A 54 3.75 13.06 -18.74
C SER A 54 3.63 14.12 -17.64
N GLY A 55 4.75 14.74 -17.30
CA GLY A 55 4.79 15.86 -16.37
C GLY A 55 5.37 15.52 -14.99
N ASN A 56 5.46 16.57 -14.19
CA ASN A 56 6.07 16.52 -12.87
C ASN A 56 5.13 15.91 -11.84
N LEU A 57 5.68 15.27 -10.81
CA LEU A 57 4.94 14.59 -9.74
C LEU A 57 4.37 15.57 -8.71
N LYS A 58 3.53 16.50 -9.19
CA LYS A 58 2.65 17.28 -8.31
C LYS A 58 1.69 16.34 -7.58
N HIS A 59 1.17 16.78 -6.45
CA HIS A 59 0.30 15.97 -5.60
C HIS A 59 -0.91 15.39 -6.36
N ASN A 60 -1.58 16.20 -7.18
CA ASN A 60 -2.70 15.74 -8.00
C ASN A 60 -2.33 14.59 -8.97
N LYS A 61 -1.11 14.61 -9.53
CA LYS A 61 -0.61 13.52 -10.38
C LYS A 61 -0.33 12.24 -9.59
N ILE A 62 0.10 12.38 -8.34
CA ILE A 62 0.22 11.25 -7.42
C ILE A 62 -1.18 10.68 -7.15
N VAL A 63 -2.18 11.51 -6.82
CA VAL A 63 -3.58 11.07 -6.62
C VAL A 63 -4.14 10.36 -7.86
N GLU A 64 -3.90 10.89 -9.06
CA GLU A 64 -4.31 10.24 -10.32
C GLU A 64 -3.74 8.83 -10.49
N LEU A 65 -2.52 8.56 -10.01
CA LEU A 65 -1.94 7.20 -10.02
C LEU A 65 -2.71 6.27 -9.08
N PHE A 66 -3.02 6.75 -7.88
CA PHE A 66 -3.71 5.95 -6.85
C PHE A 66 -5.16 5.67 -7.21
N ASN A 67 -5.81 6.58 -7.94
CA ASN A 67 -7.14 6.34 -8.52
C ASN A 67 -7.14 5.12 -9.46
N LYS A 68 -6.03 4.79 -10.13
CA LYS A 68 -5.91 3.57 -10.95
C LYS A 68 -5.97 2.28 -10.12
N LEU A 69 -5.70 2.38 -8.82
CA LEU A 69 -5.82 1.31 -7.83
C LEU A 69 -7.17 1.36 -7.09
N ASN A 70 -8.10 2.23 -7.49
CA ASN A 70 -9.36 2.51 -6.78
C ASN A 70 -9.14 2.94 -5.32
N LEU A 71 -8.07 3.68 -5.06
CA LEU A 71 -7.69 4.15 -3.73
C LEU A 71 -7.77 5.68 -3.70
N ASP A 72 -8.64 6.23 -2.85
CA ASP A 72 -8.66 7.68 -2.58
C ASP A 72 -7.48 8.01 -1.66
N LEU A 73 -6.34 8.34 -2.27
CA LEU A 73 -5.13 8.66 -1.53
C LEU A 73 -5.35 9.82 -0.55
N ASN A 74 -6.15 10.82 -0.90
CA ASN A 74 -6.33 11.97 -0.04
C ASN A 74 -7.02 11.61 1.27
N ASP A 75 -8.10 10.84 1.17
CA ASP A 75 -8.83 10.37 2.36
C ASP A 75 -7.96 9.46 3.23
N GLU A 76 -7.10 8.66 2.61
CA GLU A 76 -6.17 7.79 3.32
C GLU A 76 -5.06 8.55 4.04
N LEU A 77 -4.45 9.55 3.39
CA LEU A 77 -3.41 10.37 4.00
C LEU A 77 -3.93 11.15 5.22
N LEU A 78 -5.20 11.58 5.19
CA LEU A 78 -5.85 12.25 6.33
C LEU A 78 -6.04 11.34 7.56
N LYS A 79 -5.96 10.02 7.40
CA LYS A 79 -6.03 9.08 8.52
C LYS A 79 -4.67 8.94 9.22
N ASN A 80 -3.58 9.39 8.61
CA ASN A 80 -2.25 9.29 9.17
C ASN A 80 -1.99 10.41 10.20
N GLU A 81 -1.84 10.05 11.48
CA GLU A 81 -1.62 11.03 12.56
C GLU A 81 -0.26 11.74 12.45
N GLU A 82 0.80 11.05 12.03
CA GLU A 82 2.13 11.66 11.91
C GLU A 82 2.15 12.76 10.85
N LEU A 83 1.59 12.47 9.67
CA LEU A 83 1.45 13.45 8.59
C LEU A 83 0.52 14.61 8.97
N LYS A 84 -0.59 14.34 9.67
CA LYS A 84 -1.48 15.40 10.17
C LYS A 84 -0.76 16.34 11.14
N ASN A 85 0.01 15.78 12.07
CA ASN A 85 0.78 16.58 13.02
C ASN A 85 1.83 17.44 12.29
N GLU A 86 2.49 16.89 11.28
CA GLU A 86 3.46 17.61 10.44
C GLU A 86 2.82 18.74 9.63
N ILE A 87 1.58 18.55 9.15
CA ILE A 87 0.80 19.61 8.49
C ILE A 87 0.41 20.73 9.48
N GLY A 88 0.38 20.46 10.78
CA GLY A 88 0.18 21.47 11.82
C GLY A 88 -1.24 22.04 11.89
N LEU A 89 -2.22 21.38 11.28
CA LEU A 89 -3.61 21.83 11.25
C LEU A 89 -4.48 20.97 12.19
N ASN A 90 -5.40 21.61 12.92
CA ASN A 90 -6.38 20.88 13.72
C ASN A 90 -7.41 20.18 12.79
N GLN A 91 -8.01 19.06 13.23
CA GLN A 91 -8.94 18.25 12.41
C GLN A 91 -10.12 19.06 11.83
N ASN A 92 -10.58 20.09 12.56
CA ASN A 92 -11.67 20.97 12.13
C ASN A 92 -11.28 21.90 10.97
N THR A 93 -10.00 22.24 10.86
CA THR A 93 -9.47 23.09 9.79
C THR A 93 -9.07 22.26 8.56
N ILE A 94 -8.51 21.06 8.77
CA ILE A 94 -8.12 20.14 7.67
C ILE A 94 -9.32 19.76 6.79
N SER A 95 -10.47 19.48 7.39
CA SER A 95 -11.69 19.09 6.67
C SER A 95 -12.30 20.21 5.80
N ARG A 96 -11.85 21.46 5.97
CA ARG A 96 -12.39 22.65 5.28
C ARG A 96 -11.43 23.24 4.24
N ILE A 97 -10.19 22.76 4.18
CA ILE A 97 -9.17 23.24 3.26
C ILE A 97 -9.12 22.32 2.04
N GLU A 98 -8.95 22.91 0.86
CA GLU A 98 -8.76 22.11 -0.36
C GLU A 98 -7.52 21.23 -0.23
N LYS A 99 -7.65 19.96 -0.61
CA LYS A 99 -6.59 18.94 -0.44
C LYS A 99 -5.29 19.33 -1.17
N ASP A 100 -5.38 20.04 -2.29
CA ASP A 100 -4.21 20.56 -3.01
C ASP A 100 -3.44 21.63 -2.23
N ILE A 101 -4.10 22.33 -1.30
CA ILE A 101 -3.47 23.29 -0.38
C ILE A 101 -2.76 22.55 0.75
N LEU A 102 -3.34 21.45 1.27
CA LEU A 102 -2.75 20.66 2.36
C LEU A 102 -1.38 20.08 1.99
N TYR A 103 -1.23 19.65 0.73
CA TYR A 103 0.00 19.03 0.22
C TYR A 103 0.81 19.96 -0.68
N ASN A 104 0.61 21.28 -0.56
CA ASN A 104 1.22 22.27 -1.45
C ASN A 104 2.76 22.23 -1.43
N LYS A 105 3.40 21.77 -0.35
CA LYS A 105 4.86 21.57 -0.30
C LYS A 105 5.38 20.67 -1.43
N ILE A 106 4.61 19.68 -1.87
CA ILE A 106 4.98 18.84 -3.03
C ILE A 106 4.93 19.66 -4.32
N ASN A 107 3.88 20.46 -4.49
CA ASN A 107 3.67 21.27 -5.68
C ASN A 107 4.73 22.38 -5.78
N ASP A 108 5.04 23.03 -4.65
CA ASP A 108 6.06 24.06 -4.53
C ASP A 108 7.45 23.53 -4.92
N LEU A 109 7.86 22.37 -4.39
CA LEU A 109 9.13 21.73 -4.78
C LEU A 109 9.21 21.44 -6.28
N VAL A 110 8.10 20.98 -6.86
CA VAL A 110 8.02 20.72 -8.29
C VAL A 110 8.20 22.01 -9.10
N GLU A 111 7.58 23.11 -8.69
CA GLU A 111 7.67 24.39 -9.41
C GLU A 111 9.05 25.01 -9.28
N ARG A 112 9.63 25.04 -8.07
CA ARG A 112 11.01 25.51 -7.85
C ARG A 112 11.99 24.74 -8.74
N ARG A 113 11.88 23.41 -8.81
CA ARG A 113 12.73 22.61 -9.69
C ARG A 113 12.57 23.00 -11.15
N ASN A 114 11.36 23.32 -11.61
CA ASN A 114 11.13 23.73 -13.00
C ASN A 114 11.74 25.11 -13.27
N GLN A 115 11.54 26.08 -12.38
CA GLN A 115 12.11 27.42 -12.51
C GLN A 115 13.64 27.36 -12.63
N ILE A 116 14.29 26.59 -11.74
CA ILE A 116 15.75 26.37 -11.79
C ILE A 116 16.15 25.70 -13.11
N ALA A 117 15.46 24.63 -13.53
CA ALA A 117 15.78 23.92 -14.78
C ALA A 117 15.57 24.78 -16.05
N HIS A 118 14.66 25.75 -16.00
CA HIS A 118 14.39 26.70 -17.08
C HIS A 118 15.31 27.92 -17.07
N GLY A 119 16.20 28.04 -16.07
CA GLY A 119 17.17 29.14 -15.97
C GLY A 119 16.53 30.47 -15.57
N SER A 120 15.30 30.45 -15.03
CA SER A 120 14.65 31.63 -14.46
C SER A 120 15.08 31.80 -12.99
N GLU A 121 16.38 31.80 -12.73
CA GLU A 121 16.92 31.85 -11.37
C GLU A 121 16.78 33.27 -10.79
N GLU A 122 15.77 33.48 -9.95
CA GLU A 122 15.83 34.53 -8.93
C GLU A 122 16.47 33.94 -7.65
N VAL A 123 17.20 34.75 -6.88
CA VAL A 123 17.93 34.29 -5.67
C VAL A 123 16.99 33.59 -4.66
N ASP A 124 15.72 33.96 -4.67
CA ASP A 124 14.66 33.46 -3.78
C ASP A 124 14.12 32.06 -4.17
N ASP A 125 14.48 31.54 -5.36
CA ASP A 125 14.07 30.20 -5.81
C ASP A 125 14.99 29.09 -5.26
N ILE A 126 16.23 29.44 -4.88
CA ILE A 126 17.20 28.51 -4.30
C ILE A 126 17.06 28.50 -2.78
N LEU A 127 16.53 27.40 -2.25
CA LEU A 127 16.37 27.22 -0.80
C LEU A 127 17.74 27.09 -0.11
N SER A 128 17.93 27.86 0.95
CA SER A 128 19.01 27.61 1.92
C SER A 128 18.80 26.29 2.66
N ILE A 129 19.84 25.79 3.33
CA ILE A 129 19.76 24.54 4.11
C ILE A 129 18.64 24.61 5.16
N SER A 130 18.51 25.75 5.86
CA SER A 130 17.47 25.97 6.87
C SER A 130 16.06 25.98 6.27
N GLU A 131 15.90 26.45 5.04
CA GLU A 131 14.58 26.48 4.38
C GLU A 131 14.21 25.11 3.80
N LEU A 132 15.21 24.26 3.50
CA LEU A 132 14.99 22.91 2.98
C LEU A 132 14.56 21.93 4.08
N GLU A 133 15.01 22.11 5.32
CA GLU A 133 14.72 21.20 6.43
C GLU A 133 13.20 20.95 6.64
N PRO A 134 12.32 21.97 6.66
CA PRO A 134 10.87 21.76 6.73
C PRO A 134 10.25 21.07 5.51
N TYR A 135 10.93 21.02 4.36
CA TYR A 135 10.49 20.20 3.22
C TYR A 135 10.88 18.74 3.41
N ILE A 136 12.08 18.48 3.93
CA ILE A 136 12.57 17.12 4.19
C ILE A 136 11.69 16.43 5.23
N GLN A 137 11.42 17.11 6.35
CA GLN A 137 10.57 16.58 7.43
C GLN A 137 9.15 16.24 6.92
N PHE A 138 8.55 17.17 6.16
CA PHE A 138 7.27 16.94 5.52
C PHE A 138 7.30 15.77 4.53
N LEU A 139 8.31 15.71 3.65
CA LEU A 139 8.45 14.64 2.66
C LEU A 139 8.60 13.27 3.31
N GLU A 140 9.34 13.17 4.42
CA GLU A 140 9.49 11.94 5.17
C GLU A 140 8.12 11.42 5.64
N LYS A 141 7.34 12.28 6.31
CA LYS A 141 6.00 11.92 6.81
C LYS A 141 5.01 11.64 5.68
N TYR A 142 5.07 12.41 4.60
CA TYR A 142 4.22 12.22 3.43
C TYR A 142 4.50 10.88 2.74
N CYS A 143 5.76 10.57 2.46
CA CYS A 143 6.17 9.30 1.85
C CYS A 143 5.87 8.11 2.76
N GLN A 144 6.09 8.24 4.08
CA GLN A 144 5.75 7.20 5.05
C GLN A 144 4.24 6.92 5.09
N ALA A 145 3.40 7.96 5.05
CA ALA A 145 1.95 7.81 4.98
C ALA A 145 1.50 7.12 3.68
N ILE A 146 2.05 7.53 2.53
CA ILE A 146 1.81 6.85 1.25
C ILE A 146 2.16 5.36 1.33
N PHE A 147 3.35 5.05 1.85
CA PHE A 147 3.83 3.68 1.97
C PHE A 147 2.90 2.85 2.85
N GLN A 148 2.48 3.38 4.00
CA GLN A 148 1.56 2.69 4.90
C GLN A 148 0.20 2.43 4.23
N THR A 149 -0.35 3.40 3.51
CA THR A 149 -1.60 3.22 2.75
C THR A 149 -1.47 2.11 1.71
N LEU A 150 -0.39 2.11 0.91
CA LEU A 150 -0.15 1.07 -0.10
C LEU A 150 0.03 -0.32 0.53
N PHE A 151 0.79 -0.38 1.62
CA PHE A 151 1.06 -1.64 2.30
C PHE A 151 -0.21 -2.24 2.90
N GLU A 152 -1.10 -1.40 3.43
CA GLU A 152 -2.39 -1.86 3.92
C GLU A 152 -3.31 -2.36 2.80
N GLU A 153 -3.40 -1.64 1.68
CA GLU A 153 -4.18 -2.11 0.53
C GLU A 153 -3.61 -3.43 -0.01
N LEU A 154 -2.29 -3.60 -0.01
CA LEU A 154 -1.66 -4.89 -0.33
C LEU A 154 -2.14 -6.00 0.63
N ILE A 155 -2.11 -5.77 1.94
CA ILE A 155 -2.57 -6.75 2.94
C ILE A 155 -4.05 -7.10 2.72
N LYS A 156 -4.90 -6.13 2.39
CA LYS A 156 -6.30 -6.37 2.05
C LYS A 156 -6.45 -7.24 0.79
N GLN A 157 -5.66 -7.01 -0.25
CA GLN A 157 -5.67 -7.89 -1.43
C GLN A 157 -5.17 -9.31 -1.08
N GLU A 158 -4.15 -9.43 -0.22
CA GLU A 158 -3.71 -10.72 0.30
C GLU A 158 -4.83 -11.41 1.09
N SER A 159 -5.62 -10.68 1.87
CA SER A 159 -6.73 -11.24 2.67
C SER A 159 -7.80 -11.90 1.79
N ILE A 160 -7.99 -11.39 0.58
CA ILE A 160 -8.95 -11.91 -0.41
C ILE A 160 -8.35 -13.09 -1.18
N HIS A 161 -7.12 -12.94 -1.67
CA HIS A 161 -6.56 -13.85 -2.67
C HIS A 161 -5.66 -14.95 -2.09
N ILE A 162 -4.91 -14.66 -1.02
CA ILE A 162 -3.87 -15.55 -0.46
C ILE A 162 -4.32 -16.15 0.88
N PHE A 163 -5.13 -15.43 1.65
CA PHE A 163 -5.60 -15.86 2.96
C PHE A 163 -7.08 -16.25 2.91
N GLN A 164 -7.51 -17.01 3.91
CA GLN A 164 -8.89 -17.39 4.17
C GLN A 164 -9.31 -16.86 5.53
N LYS A 165 -10.58 -16.49 5.63
CA LYS A 165 -11.17 -16.02 6.87
C LYS A 165 -11.25 -17.17 7.89
N ILE A 166 -10.95 -16.86 9.15
CA ILE A 166 -11.21 -17.78 10.25
C ILE A 166 -12.69 -17.66 10.60
N GLU A 167 -13.47 -18.69 10.28
CA GLU A 167 -14.93 -18.67 10.48
C GLU A 167 -15.32 -18.75 11.96
N ASN A 168 -14.64 -19.60 12.74
CA ASN A 168 -14.98 -19.88 14.12
C ASN A 168 -13.93 -19.34 15.09
N VAL A 169 -14.01 -18.04 15.37
CA VAL A 169 -13.23 -17.41 16.45
C VAL A 169 -13.94 -17.64 17.78
N ILE A 170 -13.25 -18.26 18.73
CA ILE A 170 -13.79 -18.59 20.06
C ILE A 170 -13.73 -17.36 20.96
N ASN A 171 -12.54 -16.74 21.09
CA ASN A 171 -12.34 -15.53 21.89
C ASN A 171 -10.94 -14.92 21.64
N THR A 172 -10.70 -13.71 22.16
CA THR A 172 -9.33 -13.21 22.39
C THR A 172 -9.06 -13.02 23.87
N TYR A 173 -7.85 -13.38 24.32
CA TYR A 173 -7.44 -13.30 25.72
C TYR A 173 -6.26 -12.34 25.88
N GLY A 174 -6.34 -11.45 26.88
CA GLY A 174 -5.28 -10.49 27.20
C GLY A 174 -4.91 -9.54 26.04
N ASN A 175 -5.77 -9.41 25.02
CA ASN A 175 -5.50 -8.71 23.77
C ASN A 175 -4.26 -9.21 23.00
N LYS A 176 -3.81 -10.45 23.24
CA LYS A 176 -2.62 -11.02 22.60
C LYS A 176 -2.85 -12.44 22.08
N VAL A 177 -3.75 -13.18 22.71
CA VAL A 177 -4.05 -14.56 22.33
C VAL A 177 -5.35 -14.59 21.56
N LEU A 178 -5.37 -15.21 20.39
CA LEU A 178 -6.54 -15.52 19.59
C LEU A 178 -6.83 -17.02 19.71
N ALA A 179 -8.02 -17.37 20.19
CA ALA A 179 -8.48 -18.75 20.22
C ALA A 179 -9.51 -18.99 19.12
N PHE A 180 -9.34 -20.04 18.34
CA PHE A 180 -10.19 -20.34 17.18
C PHE A 180 -10.11 -21.82 16.79
N GLU A 181 -11.07 -22.26 15.98
CA GLU A 181 -11.14 -23.62 15.49
C GLU A 181 -10.55 -23.73 14.08
N LEU A 182 -9.80 -24.82 13.85
CA LEU A 182 -9.29 -25.21 12.53
C LEU A 182 -9.55 -26.69 12.26
N GLU A 183 -9.53 -27.06 10.99
CA GLU A 183 -9.64 -28.43 10.51
C GLU A 183 -8.76 -28.57 9.25
N ASN A 184 -8.15 -29.75 9.05
CA ASN A 184 -7.29 -30.06 7.90
C ASN A 184 -6.22 -28.99 7.61
N TYR A 185 -5.50 -28.53 8.63
CA TYR A 185 -4.58 -27.41 8.53
C TYR A 185 -3.27 -27.67 9.27
N THR A 186 -2.15 -27.19 8.72
CA THR A 186 -0.86 -27.17 9.43
C THR A 186 -0.44 -25.72 9.68
N ILE A 187 -0.31 -25.38 10.96
CA ILE A 187 0.04 -24.04 11.44
C ILE A 187 1.45 -24.06 12.05
N LYS A 188 2.23 -23.02 11.79
CA LYS A 188 3.62 -22.88 12.28
C LYS A 188 3.84 -21.52 12.95
N VAL A 189 4.69 -21.50 13.95
CA VAL A 189 5.21 -20.23 14.50
C VAL A 189 5.93 -19.48 13.39
N GLY A 190 5.64 -18.18 13.28
CA GLY A 190 6.08 -17.32 12.18
C GLY A 190 5.11 -17.26 11.00
N ASP A 191 4.10 -18.14 10.92
CA ASP A 191 3.01 -17.95 9.97
C ASP A 191 2.32 -16.61 10.22
N MET A 192 1.83 -15.99 9.15
CA MET A 192 1.19 -14.68 9.24
C MET A 192 -0.32 -14.82 9.49
N LEU A 193 -0.84 -13.92 10.29
CA LEU A 193 -2.25 -13.67 10.54
C LEU A 193 -2.59 -12.27 9.99
N ILE A 194 -3.65 -12.16 9.21
CA ILE A 194 -4.21 -10.84 8.86
C ILE A 194 -5.35 -10.51 9.83
N VAL A 195 -5.36 -9.26 10.28
CA VAL A 195 -6.38 -8.70 11.16
C VAL A 195 -7.07 -7.55 10.43
N GLU A 196 -8.38 -7.63 10.30
CA GLU A 196 -9.24 -6.56 9.82
C GLU A 196 -9.98 -5.93 11.00
N THR A 197 -9.86 -4.62 11.15
CA THR A 197 -10.57 -3.88 12.21
C THR A 197 -12.00 -3.56 11.80
N LYS A 198 -12.82 -3.18 12.79
CA LYS A 198 -14.20 -2.75 12.55
C LYS A 198 -14.29 -1.53 11.61
N GLU A 199 -13.26 -0.69 11.62
CA GLU A 199 -13.12 0.47 10.74
C GLU A 199 -12.63 0.11 9.33
N GLY A 200 -12.46 -1.18 9.03
CA GLY A 200 -12.00 -1.68 7.74
C GLY A 200 -10.50 -1.56 7.51
N ARG A 201 -9.70 -1.45 8.57
CA ARG A 201 -8.23 -1.37 8.46
C ARG A 201 -7.58 -2.75 8.49
N PHE A 202 -6.53 -2.96 7.71
CA PHE A 202 -5.86 -4.25 7.59
C PHE A 202 -4.43 -4.23 8.15
N TYR A 203 -4.09 -5.27 8.93
CA TYR A 203 -2.77 -5.44 9.52
C TYR A 203 -2.30 -6.88 9.39
N LYS A 204 -1.00 -7.09 9.18
CA LYS A 204 -0.38 -8.41 9.14
C LYS A 204 0.46 -8.60 10.40
N LYS A 205 0.30 -9.73 11.08
CA LYS A 205 0.99 -10.06 12.34
C LYS A 205 1.56 -11.47 12.28
N PRO A 206 2.81 -11.71 12.72
CA PRO A 206 3.32 -13.06 12.86
C PRO A 206 2.67 -13.76 14.07
N ILE A 207 2.42 -15.06 13.93
CA ILE A 207 2.11 -15.95 15.04
C ILE A 207 3.39 -16.18 15.84
N LEU A 208 3.35 -15.85 17.13
CA LEU A 208 4.51 -15.94 18.02
C LEU A 208 4.56 -17.27 18.77
N THR A 209 3.42 -17.76 19.23
CA THR A 209 3.27 -19.07 19.87
C THR A 209 1.99 -19.75 19.41
N ILE A 210 1.98 -21.07 19.45
CA ILE A 210 0.81 -21.92 19.22
C ILE A 210 0.64 -22.80 20.46
N GLU A 211 -0.56 -22.87 21.01
CA GLU A 211 -0.89 -23.66 22.19
C GLU A 211 -2.12 -24.52 21.91
N LEU A 212 -2.05 -25.80 22.29
CA LEU A 212 -3.16 -26.74 22.34
C LEU A 212 -3.11 -27.46 23.69
N ASP A 213 -4.22 -27.44 24.43
CA ASP A 213 -4.34 -28.07 25.76
C ASP A 213 -3.20 -27.73 26.72
N LYS A 214 -2.83 -26.44 26.81
CA LYS A 214 -1.73 -25.91 27.66
C LYS A 214 -0.34 -26.41 27.27
N THR A 215 -0.20 -26.99 26.09
CA THR A 215 1.09 -27.42 25.54
C THR A 215 1.44 -26.52 24.37
N GLU A 216 2.65 -25.95 24.38
CA GLU A 216 3.15 -25.12 23.29
C GLU A 216 3.73 -25.97 22.14
N TYR A 217 3.48 -25.53 20.92
CA TYR A 217 3.96 -26.17 19.69
C TYR A 217 4.66 -25.15 18.80
N ARG A 218 5.74 -25.58 18.12
CA ARG A 218 6.36 -24.80 17.04
C ARG A 218 5.64 -24.97 15.70
N GLU A 219 5.08 -26.15 15.49
CA GLU A 219 4.30 -26.57 14.34
C GLU A 219 3.26 -27.57 14.83
N LEU A 220 2.02 -27.42 14.36
CA LEU A 220 0.91 -28.27 14.73
C LEU A 220 0.09 -28.61 13.49
N THR A 221 -0.06 -29.92 13.23
CA THR A 221 -0.94 -30.44 12.18
C THR A 221 -2.27 -30.85 12.80
N ILE A 222 -3.34 -30.25 12.31
CA ILE A 222 -4.71 -30.42 12.77
C ILE A 222 -5.47 -31.18 11.68
N ILE A 223 -5.97 -32.37 12.00
CA ILE A 223 -6.71 -33.22 11.07
C ILE A 223 -8.21 -32.98 11.25
N GLU A 224 -8.69 -33.21 12.46
CA GLU A 224 -10.09 -32.96 12.84
C GLU A 224 -10.27 -31.56 13.43
N LYS A 225 -11.53 -31.13 13.52
CA LYS A 225 -11.90 -29.83 14.03
C LYS A 225 -11.40 -29.62 15.46
N THR A 226 -10.39 -28.77 15.63
CA THR A 226 -9.65 -28.58 16.88
C THR A 226 -9.53 -27.11 17.24
N SER A 227 -9.74 -26.80 18.52
CA SER A 227 -9.57 -25.46 19.10
C SER A 227 -8.11 -25.23 19.49
N ILE A 228 -7.49 -24.18 18.97
CA ILE A 228 -6.12 -23.79 19.33
C ILE A 228 -6.07 -22.34 19.80
N GLY A 229 -5.06 -22.03 20.60
CA GLY A 229 -4.68 -20.65 20.93
C GLY A 229 -3.41 -20.25 20.19
N VAL A 230 -3.38 -19.05 19.61
CA VAL A 230 -2.15 -18.46 19.07
C VAL A 230 -1.91 -17.10 19.68
N SER A 231 -0.65 -16.75 19.94
CA SER A 231 -0.29 -15.40 20.39
C SER A 231 0.25 -14.55 19.24
N VAL A 232 -0.06 -13.25 19.28
CA VAL A 232 0.37 -12.25 18.30
C VAL A 232 0.75 -10.93 18.96
N GLU A 233 1.65 -10.17 18.32
CA GLU A 233 1.93 -8.77 18.66
C GLU A 233 1.98 -7.90 17.39
N PRO A 234 1.56 -6.61 17.44
CA PRO A 234 0.92 -5.89 18.56
C PRO A 234 -0.49 -6.39 18.90
N LYS A 235 -1.12 -5.82 19.93
CA LYS A 235 -2.41 -6.24 20.49
C LYS A 235 -3.55 -6.42 19.45
N ILE A 236 -4.45 -7.37 19.73
CA ILE A 236 -5.70 -7.65 19.00
C ILE A 236 -6.92 -7.42 19.90
N LYS A 237 -8.11 -7.29 19.30
CA LYS A 237 -9.39 -7.05 19.98
C LYS A 237 -10.43 -8.10 19.57
N ASN A 238 -11.42 -8.34 20.43
CA ASN A 238 -12.52 -9.29 20.18
C ASN A 238 -13.43 -8.95 18.98
N ASN A 239 -13.47 -7.70 18.54
CA ASN A 239 -14.38 -7.22 17.50
C ASN A 239 -13.71 -7.10 16.12
N GLN A 240 -12.69 -7.90 15.86
CA GLN A 240 -11.91 -7.91 14.63
C GLN A 240 -12.18 -9.18 13.82
N THR A 241 -11.98 -9.10 12.52
CA THR A 241 -11.98 -10.28 11.64
C THR A 241 -10.55 -10.75 11.44
N PHE A 242 -10.36 -12.07 11.43
CA PHE A 242 -9.03 -12.69 11.36
C PHE A 242 -8.94 -13.60 10.14
N TYR A 243 -7.76 -13.65 9.52
CA TYR A 243 -7.48 -14.48 8.34
C TYR A 243 -6.13 -15.18 8.49
N ILE A 244 -6.07 -16.42 8.00
CA ILE A 244 -4.85 -17.25 7.94
C ILE A 244 -4.55 -17.62 6.48
N ILE A 245 -3.30 -17.99 6.17
CA ILE A 245 -2.92 -18.33 4.80
C ILE A 245 -3.76 -19.51 4.27
N LYS A 246 -4.19 -19.46 3.00
CA LYS A 246 -4.83 -20.61 2.35
C LYS A 246 -3.82 -21.73 2.18
N LYS A 247 -4.24 -22.96 2.44
CA LYS A 247 -3.45 -24.18 2.20
C LYS A 247 -4.17 -25.04 1.17
#